data_AF-A0A922JSS3-F1
#
_entry.id   AF-A0A922JSS3-F1
#
_cell.length_a   1.000
_cell.length_b   1.000
_cell.length_c   1.000
_cell.angle_alpha   90.00
_cell.angle_beta   90.00
_cell.angle_gamma   90.00
#
_symmetry.space_group_name_H-M   'P 1'
#
loop_
_entity.id
_entity.type
_entity.pdbx_description
1 polymer ?
#
loop_
_entity_poly.entity_id
_entity_poly.type
_entity_poly.pdbx_seq_one_letter_code
_entity_poly.pdbx_strand_id
1 'polypeptide(L)'
;MANLQPELLAETKERGLIAGWCSQEELNHPSAGTHFGWNSLKSFVQEHRCFVGIYIYTHTHIYIYIYTCDEWGIGMELDNDIIKREALEKLVRELMEGDKSQEMKKKAMEWKKLAEASTDSDHQGSSSINFNSLVNELLLSKG
;
A
#
# COMPACT_ATOMS: atom_id res chain seq x y z
N MET A 1 8.41 19.75 13.15
CA MET A 1 8.77 18.42 13.69
C MET A 1 7.62 17.97 14.58
N ALA A 2 7.24 16.70 14.54
CA ALA A 2 6.23 16.17 15.45
C ALA A 2 6.70 16.35 16.90
N ASN A 3 5.83 16.87 17.77
CA ASN A 3 6.09 16.95 19.22
C ASN A 3 5.99 15.54 19.83
N LEU A 4 7.07 14.77 19.73
CA LEU A 4 7.17 13.45 20.34
C LEU A 4 7.60 13.60 21.80
N GLN A 5 6.92 12.88 22.70
CA GLN A 5 7.31 12.85 24.11
C GLN A 5 8.68 12.17 24.28
N PRO A 6 9.62 12.74 25.05
CA PRO A 6 10.93 12.14 25.29
C PRO A 6 10.86 10.72 25.85
N GLU A 7 9.84 10.44 26.66
CA GLU A 7 9.57 9.13 27.25
C GLU A 7 9.29 8.08 26.17
N LEU A 8 8.54 8.44 25.13
CA LEU A 8 8.26 7.54 24.00
C LEU A 8 9.55 7.14 23.28
N LEU A 9 10.43 8.10 23.00
CA LEU A 9 11.70 7.84 22.34
C LEU A 9 12.59 6.92 23.17
N ALA A 10 12.63 7.13 24.49
CA ALA A 10 13.39 6.29 25.40
C ALA A 10 12.83 4.85 25.45
N GLU A 11 11.51 4.68 25.54
CA GLU A 11 10.86 3.37 25.62
C GLU A 11 10.94 2.54 24.33
N THR A 12 11.01 3.20 23.16
CA THR A 12 11.03 2.51 21.85
C THR A 12 12.43 2.35 21.26
N LYS A 13 13.48 2.90 21.89
CA LYS A 13 14.83 3.00 21.32
C LYS A 13 15.39 1.69 20.78
N GLU A 14 15.16 0.58 21.48
CA GLU A 14 15.70 -0.75 21.12
C GLU A 14 14.79 -1.54 20.17
N ARG A 15 13.60 -1.03 19.85
CA ARG A 15 12.55 -1.76 19.10
C ARG A 15 11.96 -0.99 17.92
N GLY A 16 12.34 0.27 17.73
CA GLY A 16 11.78 1.11 16.68
C GLY A 16 12.70 2.27 16.31
N LEU A 17 12.50 2.76 15.08
CA LEU A 17 13.20 3.91 14.53
C LEU A 17 12.15 4.96 14.16
N ILE A 18 12.29 6.18 14.68
CA ILE A 18 11.44 7.32 14.31
C ILE A 18 12.30 8.32 13.54
N ALA A 19 11.97 8.52 12.27
CA ALA A 19 12.66 9.45 11.38
C ALA A 19 11.70 10.49 10.83
N GLY A 20 12.18 11.72 10.60
CA GLY A 20 11.38 12.77 9.96
C GLY A 20 11.06 12.47 8.49
N TRP A 21 11.85 11.62 7.86
CA TRP A 21 11.65 11.12 6.50
C TRP A 21 12.45 9.81 6.33
N CYS A 22 11.96 8.91 5.48
CA CYS A 22 12.72 7.77 5.00
C CYS A 22 12.45 7.59 3.51
N SER A 23 13.43 7.04 2.78
CA SER A 23 13.18 6.63 1.40
C SER A 23 12.16 5.48 1.43
N GLN A 24 11.06 5.65 0.71
CA GLN A 24 10.01 4.63 0.66
C GLN A 24 10.50 3.32 0.03
N GLU A 25 11.60 3.36 -0.72
CA GLU A 25 12.28 2.17 -1.25
C GLU A 25 12.92 1.31 -0.14
N GLU A 26 13.37 1.93 0.96
CA GLU A 26 13.96 1.22 2.12
C GLU A 26 12.89 0.48 2.95
N LEU A 27 11.60 0.76 2.72
CA LEU A 27 10.48 0.01 3.30
C LEU A 27 10.21 -1.31 2.57
N ASN A 28 11.07 -1.71 1.62
CA ASN A 28 11.01 -2.98 0.90
C ASN A 28 11.46 -4.18 1.76
N HIS A 29 10.90 -4.31 2.97
CA HIS A 29 11.11 -5.44 3.85
C HIS A 29 9.79 -6.20 4.02
N PRO A 30 9.77 -7.55 4.03
CA PRO A 30 8.56 -8.35 4.25
C PRO A 30 7.80 -8.04 5.56
N SER A 31 8.46 -7.36 6.50
CA SER A 31 7.90 -6.93 7.78
C SER A 31 7.34 -5.51 7.77
N ALA A 32 7.36 -4.80 6.63
CA ALA A 32 6.87 -3.43 6.53
C ALA A 32 5.36 -3.37 6.27
N GLY A 33 4.64 -2.61 7.11
CA GLY A 33 3.26 -2.18 6.87
C GLY A 33 3.21 -0.73 6.42
N THR A 34 2.15 -0.32 5.72
CA THR A 34 1.98 1.06 5.23
C THR A 34 0.59 1.62 5.55
N HIS A 35 0.47 2.94 5.63
CA HIS A 35 -0.81 3.62 5.54
C HIS A 35 -1.08 3.90 4.05
N PHE A 36 -2.23 3.47 3.52
CA PHE A 36 -2.51 3.53 2.08
C PHE A 36 -2.71 4.97 1.58
N GLY A 37 -1.62 5.61 1.14
CA GLY A 37 -1.65 6.75 0.22
C GLY A 37 -1.53 6.32 -1.25
N TRP A 38 -1.95 7.16 -2.20
CA TRP A 38 -1.90 6.85 -3.65
C TRP A 38 -0.49 6.47 -4.15
N ASN A 39 0.55 7.10 -3.61
CA ASN A 39 1.94 6.76 -3.95
C ASN A 39 2.37 5.40 -3.41
N SER A 40 1.90 5.02 -2.21
CA SER A 40 2.15 3.68 -1.64
C SER A 40 1.44 2.58 -2.45
N LEU A 41 0.29 2.89 -3.04
CA LEU A 41 -0.41 1.98 -3.95
C LEU A 41 0.29 1.88 -5.32
N LYS A 42 0.92 2.96 -5.80
CA LYS A 42 1.73 2.90 -7.02
C LYS A 42 2.97 2.02 -6.83
N SER A 43 3.61 2.09 -5.66
CA SER A 43 4.71 1.18 -5.27
C SER A 43 4.29 -0.29 -5.25
N PHE A 44 3.05 -0.61 -4.86
CA PHE A 44 2.50 -1.96 -4.98
C PHE A 44 2.56 -2.48 -6.42
N VAL A 45 2.14 -1.67 -7.39
CA VAL A 45 2.07 -2.04 -8.82
C VAL A 45 3.44 -2.02 -9.49
N GLN A 46 4.23 -0.96 -9.30
CA GLN A 46 5.49 -0.77 -10.04
C GLN A 46 6.64 -1.64 -9.51
N GLU A 47 6.68 -1.81 -8.19
CA GLU A 47 7.78 -2.53 -7.55
C GLU A 47 7.40 -3.99 -7.25
N HIS A 48 6.20 -4.41 -7.70
CA HIS A 48 5.69 -5.76 -7.54
C HIS A 48 5.67 -6.18 -6.06
N ARG A 49 5.19 -5.30 -5.19
CA ARG A 49 5.27 -5.48 -3.73
C ARG A 49 3.91 -5.80 -3.15
N CYS A 50 3.88 -6.69 -2.16
CA CYS A 50 2.67 -6.95 -1.38
C CYS A 50 2.73 -6.15 -0.10
N PHE A 51 1.99 -5.04 -0.07
CA PHE A 51 1.74 -4.29 1.15
C PHE A 51 0.32 -4.55 1.60
N VAL A 52 0.18 -4.82 2.89
CA VAL A 52 -1.10 -4.73 3.60
C VAL A 52 -1.01 -3.51 4.50
N GLY A 53 -2.12 -2.80 4.63
CA GLY A 53 -2.10 -1.48 5.26
C GLY A 53 -3.36 -1.18 6.05
N ILE A 54 -3.20 -0.22 6.94
CA ILE A 54 -4.29 0.32 7.75
C ILE A 54 -4.77 1.59 7.06
N TYR A 55 -6.08 1.69 6.86
CA TYR A 55 -6.71 2.92 6.40
C TYR A 55 -7.24 3.71 7.59
N ILE A 56 -6.85 4.99 7.67
CA ILE A 56 -7.41 5.96 8.61
C ILE A 56 -8.34 6.87 7.80
N TYR A 57 -9.60 6.92 8.20
CA TYR A 57 -10.61 7.73 7.51
C TYR A 57 -10.19 9.20 7.47
N THR A 58 -9.94 9.69 6.25
CA THR A 58 -9.76 11.10 5.95
C THR A 58 -10.59 11.40 4.70
N HIS A 59 -11.36 12.50 4.73
CA HIS A 59 -12.34 12.84 3.67
C HIS A 59 -11.76 12.89 2.24
N THR A 60 -10.44 12.98 2.08
CA THR A 60 -9.72 13.02 0.80
C THR A 60 -9.41 11.66 0.18
N HIS A 61 -9.70 10.53 0.83
CA HIS A 61 -9.20 9.21 0.39
C HIS A 61 -10.27 8.10 0.21
N ILE A 62 -11.55 8.46 0.07
CA ILE A 62 -12.67 7.50 -0.01
C ILE A 62 -12.52 6.45 -1.13
N TYR A 63 -11.98 6.83 -2.29
CA TYR A 63 -11.75 5.87 -3.39
C TYR A 63 -10.66 4.85 -3.04
N ILE A 64 -9.60 5.28 -2.35
CA ILE A 64 -8.53 4.36 -1.91
C ILE A 64 -9.07 3.36 -0.89
N TYR A 65 -9.97 3.79 0.00
CA TYR A 65 -10.68 2.89 0.90
C TYR A 65 -11.51 1.85 0.13
N ILE A 66 -12.42 2.29 -0.75
CA ILE A 66 -13.29 1.39 -1.52
C ILE A 66 -12.44 0.36 -2.27
N TYR A 67 -11.38 0.80 -2.96
CA TYR A 67 -10.56 -0.14 -3.71
C TYR A 67 -9.72 -1.06 -2.82
N THR A 68 -9.10 -0.56 -1.74
CA THR A 68 -8.19 -1.41 -0.93
C THR A 68 -8.94 -2.30 0.06
N CYS A 69 -10.02 -1.82 0.67
CA CYS A 69 -10.81 -2.57 1.65
C CYS A 69 -11.92 -3.41 0.99
N ASP A 70 -12.73 -2.82 0.11
CA ASP A 70 -13.94 -3.49 -0.40
C ASP A 70 -13.67 -4.32 -1.65
N GLU A 71 -12.97 -3.75 -2.65
CA GLU A 71 -12.79 -4.41 -3.95
C GLU A 71 -11.60 -5.37 -3.98
N TRP A 72 -10.43 -4.93 -3.51
CA TRP A 72 -9.20 -5.73 -3.59
C TRP A 72 -8.95 -6.57 -2.35
N GLY A 73 -9.56 -6.20 -1.22
CA GLY A 73 -9.43 -6.92 0.06
C GLY A 73 -7.99 -6.99 0.55
N ILE A 74 -7.20 -5.94 0.36
CA ILE A 74 -5.80 -5.81 0.80
C ILE A 74 -5.60 -4.80 1.94
N GLY A 75 -6.69 -4.18 2.41
CA GLY A 75 -6.66 -3.19 3.48
C GLY A 75 -7.58 -3.50 4.66
N MET A 76 -7.19 -3.01 5.84
CA MET A 76 -8.02 -3.04 7.03
C MET A 76 -8.42 -1.62 7.45
N GLU A 77 -9.68 -1.47 7.79
CA GLU A 77 -10.25 -0.22 8.30
C GLU A 77 -9.99 -0.08 9.79
N LEU A 78 -9.53 1.11 10.20
CA LEU A 78 -9.60 1.54 11.59
C LEU A 78 -10.87 2.37 11.76
N ASP A 79 -11.95 1.71 12.16
CA ASP A 79 -13.22 2.35 12.47
C ASP A 79 -13.07 3.12 13.80
N ASN A 80 -13.04 4.46 13.74
CA ASN A 80 -13.42 5.41 14.79
C ASN A 80 -13.00 6.86 14.45
N ASP A 81 -13.89 7.82 14.69
CA ASP A 81 -13.61 9.28 14.65
C ASP A 81 -12.53 9.73 15.67
N ILE A 82 -12.18 8.87 16.64
CA ILE A 82 -11.09 9.06 17.60
C ILE A 82 -10.28 7.77 17.70
N ILE A 83 -9.03 7.82 17.23
CA ILE A 83 -8.08 6.69 17.31
C ILE A 83 -7.74 6.42 18.78
N LYS A 84 -8.34 5.37 19.37
CA LYS A 84 -7.98 4.87 20.69
C LYS A 84 -6.74 3.97 20.59
N ARG A 85 -5.84 4.07 21.56
CA ARG A 85 -4.58 3.29 21.61
C ARG A 85 -4.84 1.79 21.50
N GLU A 86 -5.84 1.28 22.21
CA GLU A 86 -6.16 -0.15 22.29
C GLU A 86 -6.69 -0.68 20.94
N ALA A 87 -7.51 0.12 20.26
CA ALA A 87 -8.03 -0.21 18.93
C ALA A 87 -6.89 -0.24 17.90
N LEU A 88 -6.01 0.76 17.93
CA LEU A 88 -4.85 0.82 17.06
C LEU A 88 -3.87 -0.34 17.31
N GLU A 89 -3.56 -0.64 18.58
CA GLU A 89 -2.69 -1.75 18.94
C GLU A 89 -3.23 -3.08 18.41
N LYS A 90 -4.53 -3.35 18.64
CA LYS A 90 -5.17 -4.57 18.16
C LYS A 90 -5.09 -4.69 16.64
N LEU A 91 -5.35 -3.59 15.93
CA LEU A 91 -5.30 -3.57 14.47
C LEU A 91 -3.87 -3.79 13.94
N VAL A 92 -2.87 -3.17 14.55
CA VAL A 92 -1.46 -3.38 14.20
C VAL A 92 -1.05 -4.83 14.45
N ARG A 93 -1.46 -5.44 15.57
CA ARG A 93 -1.19 -6.86 15.83
C ARG A 93 -1.83 -7.76 14.78
N GLU A 94 -3.09 -7.51 14.43
CA GLU A 94 -3.78 -8.24 13.36
C GLU A 94 -3.07 -8.08 12.01
N LEU A 95 -2.56 -6.88 11.70
CA LEU A 95 -1.84 -6.60 10.47
C LEU A 95 -0.49 -7.32 10.40
N MET A 96 0.20 -7.46 11.52
CA MET A 96 1.53 -8.07 11.55
C MET A 96 1.45 -9.60 11.57
N GLU A 97 0.58 -10.15 12.41
CA GLU A 97 0.60 -11.58 12.79
C GLU A 97 -0.75 -12.27 12.68
N GLY A 98 -1.85 -11.54 12.44
CA GLY A 98 -3.20 -12.08 12.41
C GLY A 98 -3.56 -12.83 11.13
N ASP A 99 -4.61 -13.63 11.21
CA ASP A 99 -5.11 -14.43 10.08
C ASP A 99 -5.56 -13.54 8.92
N LYS A 100 -6.15 -12.37 9.21
CA LYS A 100 -6.54 -11.41 8.17
C LYS A 100 -5.34 -10.89 7.39
N SER A 101 -4.19 -10.69 8.04
CA SER A 101 -2.95 -10.30 7.35
C SER A 101 -2.53 -11.34 6.31
N GLN A 102 -2.63 -12.62 6.65
CA GLN A 102 -2.28 -13.71 5.73
C GLN A 102 -3.24 -13.77 4.54
N GLU A 103 -4.54 -13.60 4.77
CA GLU A 103 -5.53 -13.54 3.70
C GLU A 103 -5.28 -12.36 2.75
N MET A 104 -5.07 -11.16 3.31
CA MET A 104 -4.79 -9.97 2.52
C MET A 104 -3.46 -10.08 1.74
N LYS A 105 -2.41 -10.68 2.34
CA LYS A 105 -1.14 -10.95 1.65
C LYS A 105 -1.35 -11.90 0.46
N LYS A 106 -2.22 -12.90 0.59
CA LYS A 106 -2.56 -13.80 -0.52
C LYS A 106 -3.27 -13.04 -1.65
N LYS A 107 -4.29 -12.23 -1.34
CA LYS A 107 -4.99 -11.39 -2.31
C LYS A 107 -4.04 -10.39 -2.99
N ALA A 108 -3.16 -9.76 -2.21
CA ALA A 108 -2.12 -8.88 -2.70
C ALA A 108 -1.21 -9.59 -3.73
N MET A 109 -0.81 -10.85 -3.47
CA MET A 109 -0.01 -11.63 -4.40
C MET A 109 -0.78 -12.01 -5.69
N GLU A 110 -2.09 -12.24 -5.59
CA GLU A 110 -2.95 -12.49 -6.76
C GLU A 110 -3.04 -11.23 -7.63
N TRP A 111 -3.32 -10.07 -7.04
CA TRP A 111 -3.33 -8.78 -7.73
C TRP A 111 -1.99 -8.43 -8.36
N LYS A 112 -0.88 -8.70 -7.66
CA LYS A 112 0.47 -8.54 -8.21
C LYS A 112 0.66 -9.34 -9.51
N LYS A 113 0.29 -10.63 -9.51
CA LYS A 113 0.43 -11.49 -10.71
C LYS A 113 -0.42 -10.98 -11.87
N LEU A 114 -1.62 -10.49 -11.59
CA LEU A 114 -2.49 -9.87 -12.61
C LEU A 114 -1.87 -8.60 -13.18
N ALA A 115 -1.26 -7.76 -12.33
CA ALA A 115 -0.57 -6.57 -12.76
C ALA A 115 0.63 -6.92 -13.67
N GLU A 116 1.48 -7.87 -13.25
CA GLU A 116 2.61 -8.38 -14.04
C GLU A 116 2.16 -8.84 -15.43
N ALA A 117 1.16 -9.72 -15.48
CA ALA A 117 0.61 -10.24 -16.73
C ALA A 117 0.02 -9.13 -17.63
N SER A 118 -0.58 -8.09 -17.03
CA SER A 118 -1.14 -6.96 -17.79
C SER A 118 -0.05 -6.10 -18.45
N THR A 119 1.14 -6.05 -17.85
CA THR A 119 2.29 -5.26 -18.34
C THR A 119 3.33 -6.09 -19.10
N ASP A 120 3.11 -7.39 -19.27
CA ASP A 120 4.03 -8.27 -19.98
C ASP A 120 4.06 -7.91 -21.48
N SER A 121 5.21 -7.43 -21.97
CA SER A 121 5.38 -7.08 -23.38
C SER A 121 5.48 -8.30 -24.28
N ASP A 122 6.05 -9.39 -23.79
CA ASP A 122 6.40 -10.57 -24.58
C ASP A 122 5.16 -11.42 -24.84
N HIS A 123 4.21 -11.42 -23.90
CA HIS A 123 2.95 -12.16 -23.98
C HIS A 123 1.73 -11.29 -24.33
N GLN A 124 1.95 -10.06 -24.83
CA GLN A 124 0.89 -9.13 -25.23
C GLN A 124 -0.10 -8.80 -24.09
N GLY A 125 0.44 -8.43 -22.93
CA GLY A 125 -0.34 -7.91 -21.81
C GLY A 125 -1.21 -6.72 -22.23
N SER A 126 -2.42 -6.64 -21.65
CA SER A 126 -3.42 -5.64 -22.05
C SER A 126 -2.95 -4.19 -21.91
N SER A 127 -2.20 -3.86 -20.85
CA SER A 127 -1.61 -2.54 -20.66
C SER A 127 -0.52 -2.24 -21.69
N SER A 128 0.29 -3.25 -22.06
CA SER A 128 1.31 -3.12 -23.10
C SER A 128 0.68 -2.88 -24.48
N ILE A 129 -0.40 -3.59 -24.81
CA ILE A 129 -1.17 -3.35 -26.04
C ILE A 129 -1.72 -1.92 -26.05
N ASN A 130 -2.40 -1.51 -24.97
CA ASN A 130 -3.01 -0.19 -24.88
C ASN A 130 -1.96 0.93 -25.00
N PHE A 131 -0.79 0.76 -24.36
CA PHE A 131 0.30 1.72 -24.46
C PHE A 131 0.82 1.82 -25.90
N ASN A 132 1.04 0.70 -26.58
CA ASN A 132 1.48 0.70 -27.98
C ASN A 132 0.44 1.35 -28.92
N SER A 133 -0.85 1.08 -28.71
CA SER A 133 -1.93 1.74 -29.45
C SER A 133 -1.89 3.26 -29.26
N LEU A 134 -1.77 3.72 -28.01
CA LEU A 134 -1.66 5.16 -27.70
C LEU A 134 -0.45 5.79 -28.38
N VAL A 135 0.73 5.15 -28.32
CA VAL A 135 1.94 5.63 -28.98
C VAL A 135 1.73 5.74 -30.49
N ASN A 136 1.14 4.72 -31.12
CA ASN A 136 0.88 4.71 -32.55
C ASN A 136 -0.08 5.84 -32.96
N GLU A 137 -1.17 6.06 -32.22
CA GLU A 137 -2.09 7.17 -32.47
C GLU A 137 -1.39 8.54 -32.39
N LEU A 138 -0.56 8.75 -31.38
CA LEU A 138 0.20 10.00 -31.20
C LEU A 138 1.26 10.24 -32.29
N LEU A 139 1.81 9.17 -32.86
CA LEU A 139 2.76 9.25 -33.98
C LEU A 139 2.03 9.53 -35.29
N LEU A 140 0.85 8.94 -35.50
CA LEU A 140 0.01 9.15 -36.68
C LEU A 140 -0.66 10.53 -36.70
N SER A 141 -0.96 11.12 -35.53
CA SER A 141 -1.57 12.45 -35.42
C SER A 141 -0.61 13.62 -35.72
N LYS A 142 0.66 13.35 -36.02
CA LYS A 142 1.69 14.35 -36.37
C LYS A 142 2.00 14.43 -37.87
N GLY A 143 1.29 13.66 -38.72
CA GLY A 143 1.31 13.76 -40.18
C GLY A 143 0.06 14.47 -40.70
#